data_AF-A0AAX3DW34-F1
#
_entry.id   AF-A0AAX3DW34-F1
#
_cell.length_a   1.000
_cell.length_b   1.000
_cell.length_c   1.000
_cell.angle_alpha   90.00
_cell.angle_beta   90.00
_cell.angle_gamma   90.00
#
_symmetry.space_group_name_H-M   'P 1'
#
loop_
_entity.id
_entity.type
_entity.pdbx_description
1 polymer ?
#
loop_
_entity_poly.entity_id
_entity_poly.type
_entity_poly.pdbx_seq_one_letter_code
_entity_poly.pdbx_strand_id
1 'polypeptide(L)' 'MTDRELSDQAIAVLVDVARTAGRDLNAGQRLELDRLVSDGLVAVSHSGDPAGQRHYRLTVAGQTALDQRGVGANEA' A
#
# COMPACT_ATOMS: atom_id res chain seq x y z
N MET A 1 -19.69 1.63 -7.77
CA MET A 1 -18.38 2.03 -7.23
C MET A 1 -17.91 0.85 -6.42
N THR A 2 -16.77 0.27 -6.78
CA THR A 2 -16.32 -1.04 -6.32
C THR A 2 -16.04 -0.99 -4.82
N ASP A 3 -17.04 -1.39 -4.03
CA ASP A 3 -16.87 -1.82 -2.65
C ASP A 3 -16.14 -3.18 -2.70
N ARG A 4 -14.86 -3.12 -3.09
CA ARG A 4 -13.98 -4.28 -3.01
C ARG A 4 -13.31 -4.15 -1.67
N GLU A 5 -13.91 -4.76 -0.68
CA GLU A 5 -13.35 -4.89 0.66
C GLU A 5 -11.87 -5.28 0.55
N LEU A 6 -10.98 -4.33 0.86
CA LEU A 6 -9.55 -4.62 0.98
C LEU A 6 -9.40 -5.71 2.03
N SER A 7 -8.79 -6.83 1.65
CA SER A 7 -8.46 -7.90 2.59
C SER A 7 -7.47 -7.40 3.64
N ASP A 8 -7.47 -8.00 4.83
CA ASP A 8 -6.54 -7.63 5.91
C ASP A 8 -5.08 -7.65 5.46
N GLN A 9 -4.73 -8.59 4.57
CA GLN A 9 -3.41 -8.66 3.94
C GLN A 9 -3.08 -7.42 3.10
N ALA A 10 -4.04 -6.89 2.35
CA ALA A 10 -3.86 -5.69 1.54
C ALA A 10 -3.68 -4.45 2.43
N ILE A 11 -4.43 -4.36 3.54
CA ILE A 11 -4.24 -3.29 4.54
C ILE A 11 -2.84 -3.38 5.15
N ALA A 12 -2.40 -4.57 5.56
CA ALA A 12 -1.07 -4.77 6.12
C ALA A 12 0.03 -4.32 5.15
N VAL A 13 -0.12 -4.60 3.86
CA VAL A 13 0.80 -4.12 2.81
C VAL A 13 0.77 -2.61 2.66
N LEU A 14 -0.41 -1.98 2.65
CA LEU A 14 -0.53 -0.52 2.55
C LEU A 14 0.14 0.18 3.76
N VAL A 15 -0.04 -0.35 4.98
CA VAL A 15 0.62 0.15 6.20
C VAL A 15 2.14 -0.02 6.11
N ASP A 16 2.60 -1.18 5.66
CA ASP A 16 4.04 -1.43 5.50
C ASP A 16 4.65 -0.50 4.45
N VAL A 17 3.98 -0.29 3.32
CA VAL A 17 4.39 0.69 2.30
C VAL A 17 4.43 2.11 2.87
N ALA A 18 3.45 2.49 3.70
CA ALA A 18 3.46 3.79 4.36
C ALA A 18 4.67 3.97 5.30
N ARG A 19 5.06 2.91 6.01
CA ARG A 19 6.09 2.94 7.06
C ARG A 19 7.50 2.69 6.54
N THR A 20 7.67 1.75 5.61
CA THR A 20 8.96 1.24 5.14
C THR A 20 9.20 1.46 3.65
N ALA A 21 8.25 2.09 2.95
CA ALA A 21 8.23 2.20 1.48
C ALA A 21 8.21 0.84 0.76
N GLY A 22 7.74 -0.21 1.42
CA GLY A 22 7.61 -1.57 0.87
C GLY A 22 8.95 -2.31 0.79
N ARG A 23 9.91 -1.94 1.65
CA ARG A 23 11.28 -2.46 1.63
C ARG A 23 11.37 -3.91 2.13
N ASP A 24 10.49 -4.28 3.06
CA ASP A 24 10.55 -5.58 3.76
C ASP A 24 9.44 -6.55 3.32
N LEU A 25 8.81 -6.30 2.16
CA LEU A 25 7.69 -7.11 1.70
C LEU A 25 8.16 -8.48 1.21
N ASN A 26 7.56 -9.53 1.77
CA ASN A 26 7.75 -10.91 1.33
C ASN A 26 7.05 -11.19 -0.03
N ALA A 27 7.25 -12.39 -0.60
CA ALA A 27 6.71 -12.74 -1.92
C ALA A 27 5.17 -12.65 -2.00
N GLY A 28 4.46 -13.04 -0.94
CA GLY A 28 3.00 -12.93 -0.88
C GLY A 28 2.51 -11.49 -0.76
N GLN A 29 3.20 -10.68 0.05
CA GLN A 29 2.93 -9.25 0.19
C GLN A 29 3.24 -8.47 -1.09
N ARG A 30 4.30 -8.85 -1.82
CA ARG A 30 4.63 -8.26 -3.13
C ARG A 30 3.55 -8.53 -4.17
N LEU A 31 2.93 -9.70 -4.15
CA LEU A 31 1.84 -10.02 -5.07
C LEU A 31 0.62 -9.14 -4.80
N GLU A 32 0.33 -8.88 -3.52
CA GLU A 32 -0.75 -7.96 -3.14
C GLU A 32 -0.39 -6.50 -3.43
N LEU A 33 0.88 -6.11 -3.22
CA LEU A 33 1.38 -4.79 -3.60
C LEU A 33 1.18 -4.52 -5.09
N ASP A 34 1.49 -5.49 -5.95
CA ASP A 34 1.34 -5.37 -7.40
C ASP A 34 -0.13 -5.15 -7.81
N ARG A 35 -1.06 -5.82 -7.12
CA ARG A 35 -2.50 -5.54 -7.26
C ARG A 35 -2.85 -4.14 -6.79
N LEU A 36 -2.38 -3.71 -5.62
CA LEU A 36 -2.63 -2.37 -5.09
C LEU A 36 -2.06 -1.27 -6.00
N VAL A 37 -0.94 -1.53 -6.68
CA VAL A 37 -0.39 -0.65 -7.71
C VAL A 37 -1.29 -0.62 -8.94
N SER A 38 -1.79 -1.80 -9.37
CA SER A 38 -2.72 -1.91 -10.49
C SER A 38 -4.07 -1.24 -10.22
N ASP A 39 -4.55 -1.29 -8.97
CA ASP A 39 -5.75 -0.59 -8.50
C ASP A 39 -5.52 0.92 -8.28
N GLY A 40 -4.28 1.40 -8.42
CA GLY A 40 -3.93 2.83 -8.27
C GLY A 40 -3.90 3.31 -6.82
N LEU A 41 -3.90 2.41 -5.85
CA LEU A 41 -3.78 2.71 -4.42
C LEU A 41 -2.32 2.95 -4.00
N VAL A 42 -1.38 2.37 -4.76
CA VAL A 42 0.07 2.54 -4.54
C VAL A 42 0.72 3.03 -5.83
N ALA A 43 1.64 3.98 -5.71
CA ALA A 43 2.49 4.45 -6.80
C ALA A 43 3.93 3.97 -6.59
N VAL A 44 4.57 3.54 -7.68
CA VAL A 44 6.00 3.21 -7.68
C VAL A 44 6.79 4.50 -7.84
N SER A 45 7.52 4.90 -6.79
CA SER A 45 8.54 5.94 -6.88
C SER A 45 9.84 5.31 -7.36
N HIS A 46 10.20 5.58 -8.60
CA HIS A 46 11.57 5.38 -9.07
C HIS A 46 12.42 6.52 -8.54
N SER A 47 12.68 6.51 -7.23
CA SER A 47 13.85 7.20 -6.71
C SER A 47 15.02 6.50 -7.38
N GLY A 48 15.83 7.22 -8.17
CA GLY A 48 16.96 6.68 -8.93
C GLY A 48 18.10 6.19 -8.06
N ASP A 49 17.77 5.40 -7.04
CA ASP A 49 18.68 4.85 -6.08
C ASP A 49 19.59 3.84 -6.80
N PRO A 50 20.92 4.00 -6.72
CA PRO A 50 21.87 3.15 -7.43
C PRO A 50 21.79 1.68 -7.00
N ALA A 51 21.13 1.38 -5.88
CA ALA A 51 20.87 0.02 -5.41
C ALA A 51 19.74 -0.70 -6.18
N GLY A 52 19.02 -0.02 -7.09
CA GLY A 52 17.91 -0.61 -7.86
C GLY A 52 16.70 -1.01 -7.01
N GLN A 53 16.60 -0.49 -5.78
CA GLN A 53 15.47 -0.76 -4.90
C GLN A 53 14.27 0.07 -5.37
N ARG A 54 13.14 -0.58 -5.63
CA ARG A 54 11.88 0.09 -5.96
C ARG A 54 11.28 0.64 -4.67
N HIS A 55 11.05 1.95 -4.61
CA HIS A 55 10.33 2.56 -3.51
C HIS A 55 8.86 2.67 -3.86
N TYR A 56 7.99 2.35 -2.91
CA TYR A 56 6.55 2.46 -3.09
C TYR A 56 6.01 3.58 -2.20
N ARG A 57 4.99 4.26 -2.69
CA ARG A 57 4.32 5.34 -1.95
C ARG A 57 2.82 5.19 -2.09
N LEU A 58 2.09 5.38 -1.00
CA LEU A 58 0.63 5.43 -1.04
C LEU A 58 0.15 6.62 -1.88
N THR A 59 -0.83 6.38 -2.74
CA THR A 59 -1.56 7.46 -3.41
C THR A 59 -2.58 8.06 -2.45
N VAL A 60 -3.24 9.16 -2.85
CA VAL A 60 -4.36 9.72 -2.10
C VAL A 60 -5.48 8.67 -1.94
N ALA A 61 -5.75 7.90 -3.00
CA ALA A 61 -6.74 6.83 -2.96
C ALA A 61 -6.35 5.71 -1.97
N GLY A 62 -5.07 5.30 -1.95
CA GLY A 62 -4.58 4.33 -0.97
C GLY A 62 -4.70 4.79 0.48
N GLN A 63 -4.42 6.08 0.73
CA GLN A 63 -4.59 6.67 2.07
C GLN A 63 -6.06 6.72 2.48
N THR A 64 -6.96 7.16 1.58
CA THR A 64 -8.41 7.17 1.86
C THR A 64 -8.95 5.75 2.10
N ALA A 65 -8.48 4.76 1.34
CA ALA A 65 -8.91 3.38 1.53
C ALA A 65 -8.44 2.80 2.89
N LEU A 66 -7.26 3.20 3.34
CA LEU A 66 -6.73 2.84 4.66
C LEU A 66 -7.53 3.50 5.80
N ASP A 67 -7.87 4.78 5.61
CA ASP A 67 -8.65 5.58 6.55
C ASP A 67 -10.08 5.02 6.72
N GLN A 68 -10.75 4.70 5.61
CA GLN A 68 -12.09 4.11 5.58
C GLN A 68 -12.20 2.76 6.30
N ARG A 69 -11.11 1.98 6.34
CA ARG A 69 -11.08 0.67 7.01
C ARG A 69 -10.80 0.75 8.52
N GLY A 70 -10.52 1.94 9.07
CA GLY A 70 -10.45 2.13 10.52
C GLY A 70 -9.04 2.25 11.10
N VAL A 71 -8.06 2.77 10.34
CA VAL A 71 -6.82 3.28 10.97
C VAL A 71 -7.03 4.70 11.56
N GLY A 72 -8.20 5.33 11.32
CA GLY A 72 -8.56 6.64 11.90
C GLY A 72 -9.97 6.77 12.50
N ALA A 73 -10.86 5.78 12.36
CA ALA A 73 -12.29 5.94 12.68
C ALA A 73 -12.80 5.13 13.89
N ASN A 74 -11.91 4.52 14.70
CA ASN A 74 -12.34 3.69 15.83
C ASN A 74 -11.57 3.95 17.13
N GLU A 75 -11.21 5.20 17.40
CA GLU A 75 -10.76 5.68 18.72
C GLU A 75 -11.41 7.05 19.00
N ALA A 76 -12.68 7.07 19.42
CA ALA A 76 -13.32 8.07 20.32
C ALA A 76 -14.82 7.77 20.53
#